data_AF-A0A0F8ZHJ4-F1
#
_entry.id   AF-A0A0F8ZHJ4-F1
#
_cell.length_a   1.000
_cell.length_b   1.000
_cell.length_c   1.000
_cell.angle_alpha   90.00
_cell.angle_beta   90.00
_cell.angle_gamma   90.00
#
_symmetry.space_group_name_H-M   'P 1'
#
loop_
_entity.id
_entity.type
_entity.pdbx_description
1 polymer ?
#
loop_
_entity_poly.entity_id
_entity_poly.type
_entity_poly.pdbx_seq_one_letter_code
_entity_poly.pdbx_strand_id
1 'polypeptide(L)'
;CSNLVFGCLLCTLFVFGVRYRTEKSVFKTLHARKAKDWNSVLEHTQNISRFSTLDSYGTPLLYYQGLGHFLKKDFPLALKDFEGALKENPNHIYVLMNYASLLSIHKRTEEARKVYEQVIEMYPEYIGAQNNLAALNAVAMKGTKK
;
A
#
# COMPACT_ATOMS: atom_id res chain seq x y z
N CYS A 1 13.18 13.90 39.73
CA CYS A 1 13.61 14.29 38.37
C CYS A 1 14.49 13.26 37.67
N SER A 2 15.51 12.66 38.32
CA SER A 2 16.46 11.73 37.66
C SER A 2 15.82 10.49 36.98
N ASN A 3 14.85 9.84 37.63
CA ASN A 3 14.23 8.61 37.08
C ASN A 3 13.35 8.88 35.85
N LEU A 4 12.74 10.07 35.75
CA LEU A 4 11.93 10.45 34.60
C LEU A 4 12.80 10.71 33.37
N VAL A 5 13.93 11.41 33.55
CA VAL A 5 14.91 11.66 32.48
C VAL A 5 15.47 10.35 31.94
N PHE A 6 15.83 9.42 32.83
CA PHE A 6 16.32 8.09 32.44
C PHE A 6 15.25 7.28 31.69
N GLY A 7 14.00 7.32 32.14
CA GLY A 7 12.88 6.68 31.45
C GLY A 7 12.64 7.24 30.04
N CYS A 8 12.69 8.56 29.87
CA CYS A 8 12.56 9.20 28.55
C CYS A 8 13.71 8.80 27.61
N LEU A 9 14.95 8.74 28.10
CA LEU A 9 16.12 8.29 27.34
C LEU A 9 15.97 6.83 26.85
N LEU A 10 15.47 5.93 27.71
CA LEU A 10 15.22 4.55 27.30
C LEU A 10 14.14 4.46 26.22
N CYS A 11 13.05 5.22 26.36
CA CYS A 11 11.99 5.27 25.36
C CYS A 11 12.49 5.81 24.00
N THR A 12 13.31 6.87 23.98
CA THR A 12 13.84 7.42 22.73
C THR A 12 14.79 6.46 22.04
N LEU A 13 15.68 5.79 22.79
CA LEU A 13 16.58 4.77 22.24
C LEU A 13 15.81 3.57 21.68
N PHE A 14 14.75 3.13 22.35
CA PHE A 14 13.89 2.06 21.86
C PHE A 14 13.20 2.44 20.54
N VAL A 15 12.55 3.61 20.50
CA VAL A 15 11.88 4.11 19.29
C VAL A 15 12.87 4.28 18.14
N PHE A 16 14.05 4.85 18.42
CA PHE A 16 15.13 4.98 17.45
C PHE A 16 15.56 3.63 16.89
N GLY A 17 15.78 2.63 17.76
CA GLY A 17 16.16 1.28 17.33
C GLY A 17 15.09 0.58 16.48
N VAL A 18 13.79 0.83 16.74
CA VAL A 18 12.70 0.33 15.88
C VAL A 18 12.69 1.03 14.53
N ARG A 19 12.79 2.37 14.51
CA ARG A 19 12.81 3.15 13.27
C ARG A 19 14.01 2.81 12.39
N TYR A 20 15.21 2.75 12.98
CA TYR A 20 16.43 2.38 12.26
C TYR A 20 16.33 1.00 11.59
N ARG A 21 15.81 -0.01 12.31
CA ARG A 21 15.59 -1.34 11.73
C ARG A 21 14.58 -1.30 10.59
N THR A 22 13.52 -0.51 10.74
CA THR A 22 12.47 -0.35 9.73
C THR A 22 13.01 0.33 8.47
N GLU A 23 13.74 1.43 8.61
CA GLU A 23 14.39 2.14 7.49
C GLU A 23 15.36 1.23 6.73
N LYS A 24 16.16 0.44 7.45
CA LYS A 24 17.03 -0.57 6.83
C LYS A 24 16.23 -1.60 6.03
N SER A 25 15.08 -2.04 6.54
CA SER A 25 14.21 -2.97 5.83
C SER A 25 13.60 -2.31 4.58
N VAL A 26 13.06 -1.10 4.72
CA VAL A 26 12.50 -0.31 3.61
C VAL A 26 13.52 -0.11 2.51
N PHE A 27 14.77 0.25 2.85
CA PHE A 27 15.84 0.40 1.86
C PHE A 27 16.04 -0.87 1.02
N LYS A 28 16.09 -2.03 1.68
CA LYS A 28 16.20 -3.32 0.99
C LYS A 28 14.97 -3.63 0.16
N THR A 29 13.76 -3.37 0.67
CA THR A 29 12.50 -3.54 -0.05
C THR A 29 12.47 -2.71 -1.32
N LEU A 30 12.85 -1.43 -1.26
CA LEU A 30 12.89 -0.54 -2.42
C LEU A 30 13.92 -0.98 -3.45
N HIS A 31 15.09 -1.46 -3.00
CA HIS A 31 16.11 -2.01 -3.88
C HIS A 31 15.62 -3.28 -4.60
N ALA A 32 15.04 -4.23 -3.85
CA ALA A 32 14.46 -5.46 -4.41
C ALA A 32 13.31 -5.16 -5.38
N ARG A 33 12.43 -4.21 -5.04
CA ARG A 33 11.35 -3.73 -5.93
C ARG A 33 11.91 -3.18 -7.24
N LYS A 34 12.98 -2.38 -7.20
CA LYS A 34 13.64 -1.85 -8.40
C LYS A 34 14.21 -2.99 -9.27
N ALA A 35 14.75 -4.03 -8.64
CA ALA A 35 15.21 -5.25 -9.29
C ALA A 35 14.07 -6.20 -9.73
N LYS A 36 12.80 -5.88 -9.42
CA LYS A 36 11.62 -6.74 -9.61
C LYS A 36 11.70 -8.09 -8.89
N ASP A 37 12.50 -8.18 -7.82
CA ASP A 37 12.58 -9.34 -6.96
C ASP A 37 11.48 -9.28 -5.88
N TRP A 38 10.32 -9.82 -6.22
CA TRP A 38 9.15 -9.80 -5.34
C TRP A 38 9.27 -10.79 -4.17
N ASN A 39 10.15 -11.78 -4.25
CA ASN A 39 10.37 -12.69 -3.12
C ASN A 39 11.13 -11.95 -2.01
N SER A 40 12.20 -11.24 -2.36
CA SER A 40 12.91 -10.39 -1.39
C SER A 40 12.05 -9.24 -0.89
N VAL A 41 11.16 -8.65 -1.71
CA VAL A 41 10.19 -7.65 -1.20
C VAL A 41 9.35 -8.23 -0.07
N LEU A 42 8.74 -9.40 -0.29
CA LEU A 42 7.90 -10.06 0.70
C LEU A 42 8.69 -10.46 1.96
N GLU A 43 9.92 -10.94 1.79
CA GLU A 43 10.80 -11.29 2.90
C GLU A 43 11.12 -10.08 3.79
N HIS A 44 11.39 -8.92 3.20
CA HIS A 44 11.69 -7.70 3.95
C HIS A 44 10.45 -7.07 4.60
N THR A 45 9.24 -7.35 4.08
CA THR A 45 7.99 -6.80 4.63
C THR A 45 7.25 -7.74 5.59
N GLN A 46 7.66 -9.00 5.73
CA GLN A 46 6.94 -9.99 6.56
C GLN A 46 6.81 -9.59 8.05
N ASN A 47 7.77 -8.80 8.57
CA ASN A 47 7.88 -8.44 9.99
C ASN A 47 7.81 -6.92 10.22
N ILE A 48 6.78 -6.27 9.68
CA ILE A 48 6.55 -4.83 9.90
C ILE A 48 6.28 -4.58 11.39
N SER A 49 7.00 -3.61 11.96
CA SER A 49 6.80 -3.22 13.35
C SER A 49 5.51 -2.43 13.52
N ARG A 50 4.72 -2.76 14.55
CA ARG A 50 3.54 -1.97 14.95
C ARG A 50 3.85 -0.51 15.31
N PHE A 51 5.11 -0.16 15.57
CA PHE A 51 5.52 1.20 15.92
C PHE A 51 6.04 1.99 14.72
N SER A 52 6.20 1.35 13.55
CA SER A 52 6.73 1.97 12.33
C SER A 52 6.13 1.28 11.10
N THR A 53 4.93 1.72 10.73
CA THR A 53 4.13 1.16 9.63
C THR A 53 4.26 1.93 8.32
N LEU A 54 4.89 3.11 8.34
CA LEU A 54 5.09 4.00 7.19
C LEU A 54 6.58 4.17 6.89
N ASP A 55 6.91 4.43 5.62
CA ASP A 55 8.25 4.86 5.22
C ASP A 55 8.44 6.39 5.36
N SER A 56 9.62 6.89 4.98
CA SER A 56 9.96 8.31 5.04
C SER A 56 9.08 9.21 4.16
N TYR A 57 8.37 8.64 3.18
CA TYR A 57 7.46 9.35 2.28
C TYR A 57 5.99 9.19 2.69
N GLY A 58 5.72 8.53 3.83
CA GLY A 58 4.36 8.25 4.28
C GLY A 58 3.67 7.13 3.51
N THR A 59 4.41 6.32 2.74
CA THR A 59 3.88 5.13 2.09
C THR A 59 3.77 4.01 3.12
N PRO A 60 2.57 3.40 3.28
CA PRO A 60 2.42 2.25 4.18
C PRO A 60 3.29 1.08 3.74
N LEU A 61 4.02 0.43 4.65
CA LEU A 61 4.90 -0.68 4.28
C LEU A 61 4.12 -1.88 3.72
N LEU A 62 2.87 -2.07 4.17
CA LEU A 62 1.95 -3.06 3.64
C LEU A 62 1.63 -2.86 2.15
N TYR A 63 1.78 -1.64 1.61
CA TYR A 63 1.67 -1.42 0.16
C TYR A 63 2.69 -2.24 -0.62
N TYR A 64 3.95 -2.29 -0.16
CA TYR A 64 5.00 -3.04 -0.83
C TYR A 64 4.74 -4.55 -0.76
N GLN A 65 4.23 -5.02 0.38
CA GLN A 65 3.82 -6.42 0.54
C GLN A 65 2.65 -6.77 -0.38
N GLY A 66 1.61 -5.95 -0.39
CA GLY A 66 0.43 -6.13 -1.24
C GLY A 66 0.79 -6.11 -2.72
N LEU A 67 1.74 -5.27 -3.14
CA LEU A 67 2.26 -5.27 -4.51
C LEU A 67 2.99 -6.58 -4.83
N GLY A 68 3.78 -7.11 -3.90
CA GLY A 68 4.43 -8.42 -4.04
C GLY A 68 3.42 -9.56 -4.22
N HIS A 69 2.41 -9.63 -3.35
CA HIS A 69 1.33 -10.62 -3.47
C HIS A 69 0.52 -10.46 -4.75
N PHE A 70 0.19 -9.21 -5.14
CA PHE A 70 -0.53 -8.91 -6.37
C PHE A 70 0.20 -9.45 -7.60
N LEU A 71 1.52 -9.23 -7.69
CA LEU A 71 2.33 -9.67 -8.81
C LEU A 71 2.57 -11.18 -8.83
N LYS A 72 2.55 -11.82 -7.66
CA LYS A 72 2.52 -13.29 -7.55
C LYS A 72 1.12 -13.89 -7.76
N LYS A 73 0.12 -13.06 -8.05
CA LYS A 73 -1.30 -13.43 -8.23
C LYS A 73 -1.96 -14.02 -6.97
N ASP A 74 -1.38 -13.77 -5.80
CA ASP A 74 -2.00 -14.08 -4.51
C ASP A 74 -2.95 -12.94 -4.13
N PHE A 75 -4.09 -12.92 -4.83
CA PHE A 75 -5.05 -11.84 -4.71
C PHE A 75 -5.71 -11.70 -3.33
N PRO A 76 -6.04 -12.79 -2.60
CA PRO A 76 -6.57 -12.67 -1.24
C PRO A 76 -5.60 -11.96 -0.28
N LEU A 77 -4.31 -12.29 -0.33
CA LEU A 77 -3.31 -11.62 0.50
C LEU A 77 -3.09 -10.18 0.05
N ALA A 78 -3.00 -9.92 -1.27
CA ALA A 78 -2.87 -8.57 -1.80
C ALA A 78 -4.01 -7.65 -1.37
N LEU A 79 -5.25 -8.15 -1.38
CA LEU A 79 -6.43 -7.41 -0.94
C LEU A 79 -6.32 -7.02 0.53
N LYS A 80 -6.00 -8.00 1.39
CA LYS A 80 -5.80 -7.78 2.83
C LYS A 80 -4.69 -6.76 3.11
N ASP A 81 -3.59 -6.83 2.37
CA ASP A 81 -2.46 -5.91 2.53
C ASP A 81 -2.82 -4.49 2.08
N PHE A 82 -3.56 -4.33 0.97
CA PHE A 82 -4.04 -3.02 0.55
C PHE A 82 -5.05 -2.43 1.52
N GLU A 83 -5.99 -3.23 2.04
CA GLU A 83 -6.91 -2.80 3.10
C GLU A 83 -6.16 -2.36 4.37
N GLY A 84 -5.13 -3.12 4.76
CA GLY A 84 -4.25 -2.75 5.88
C GLY A 84 -3.48 -1.46 5.61
N ALA A 85 -2.95 -1.28 4.40
CA ALA A 85 -2.27 -0.05 3.99
C ALA A 85 -3.21 1.17 4.02
N LEU A 86 -4.47 1.02 3.59
CA LEU A 86 -5.47 2.09 3.65
C LEU A 86 -5.89 2.44 5.08
N LYS A 87 -5.77 1.52 6.06
CA LYS A 87 -5.99 1.86 7.48
C LYS A 87 -4.91 2.80 8.01
N GLU A 88 -3.67 2.63 7.56
CA GLU A 88 -2.53 3.47 7.95
C GLU A 88 -2.53 4.81 7.21
N ASN A 89 -2.85 4.80 5.92
CA ASN A 89 -2.96 5.99 5.10
C ASN A 89 -4.14 5.89 4.11
N PRO A 90 -5.34 6.36 4.51
CA PRO A 90 -6.57 6.21 3.74
C PRO A 90 -6.56 6.87 2.36
N ASN A 91 -5.75 7.92 2.19
CA ASN A 91 -5.72 8.73 0.98
C ASN A 91 -4.47 8.46 0.12
N HIS A 92 -3.73 7.38 0.40
CA HIS A 92 -2.52 7.07 -0.34
C HIS A 92 -2.86 6.63 -1.78
N ILE A 93 -2.60 7.52 -2.74
CA ILE A 93 -3.02 7.38 -4.14
C ILE A 93 -2.62 6.04 -4.78
N TYR A 94 -1.39 5.58 -4.58
CA TYR A 94 -0.92 4.31 -5.16
C TYR A 94 -1.60 3.09 -4.55
N VAL A 95 -2.01 3.16 -3.28
CA VAL A 95 -2.72 2.06 -2.62
C VAL A 95 -4.14 2.01 -3.15
N LEU A 96 -4.84 3.16 -3.21
CA LEU A 96 -6.19 3.27 -3.76
C LEU A 96 -6.25 2.78 -5.21
N MET A 97 -5.30 3.18 -6.05
CA MET A 97 -5.23 2.77 -7.45
C MET A 97 -5.03 1.25 -7.62
N ASN A 98 -4.13 0.65 -6.85
CA ASN A 98 -3.88 -0.79 -6.91
C ASN A 98 -5.04 -1.59 -6.29
N TYR A 99 -5.64 -1.08 -5.21
CA TYR A 99 -6.83 -1.66 -4.59
C TYR A 99 -8.01 -1.66 -5.57
N ALA A 100 -8.30 -0.53 -6.22
CA ALA A 100 -9.35 -0.43 -7.24
C ALA A 100 -9.07 -1.35 -8.44
N SER A 101 -7.82 -1.45 -8.87
CA SER A 101 -7.41 -2.38 -9.94
C SER A 101 -7.67 -3.83 -9.55
N LEU A 102 -7.32 -4.20 -8.31
CA LEU A 102 -7.57 -5.54 -7.78
C LEU A 102 -9.07 -5.85 -7.66
N LEU A 103 -9.88 -4.90 -7.18
CA LEU A 103 -11.33 -5.01 -7.15
C LEU A 103 -11.92 -5.24 -8.55
N SER A 104 -11.43 -4.49 -9.55
CA SER A 104 -11.84 -4.63 -10.95
C SER A 104 -11.55 -6.04 -11.49
N ILE A 105 -10.34 -6.59 -11.24
CA ILE A 105 -9.96 -7.95 -11.63
C ILE A 105 -10.92 -8.99 -11.02
N HIS A 106 -11.42 -8.75 -9.81
CA HIS A 106 -12.35 -9.63 -9.10
C HIS A 106 -13.82 -9.35 -9.43
N LYS A 107 -14.10 -8.61 -10.51
CA LYS A 107 -15.45 -8.25 -10.96
C LYS A 107 -16.26 -7.47 -9.91
N ARG A 108 -15.61 -6.88 -8.90
CA ARG A 108 -16.19 -5.95 -7.94
C ARG A 108 -16.24 -4.55 -8.56
N THR A 109 -16.90 -4.44 -9.71
CA THR A 109 -16.87 -3.28 -10.62
C THR A 109 -17.36 -2.01 -9.94
N GLU A 110 -18.49 -2.06 -9.24
CA GLU A 110 -19.04 -0.87 -8.57
C GLU A 110 -18.18 -0.39 -7.39
N GLU A 111 -17.52 -1.31 -6.68
CA GLU A 111 -16.58 -0.93 -5.63
C GLU A 111 -15.31 -0.31 -6.21
N ALA A 112 -14.76 -0.90 -7.29
CA ALA A 112 -13.62 -0.32 -8.01
C ALA A 112 -13.93 1.08 -8.54
N ARG A 113 -15.13 1.28 -9.11
CA ARG A 113 -15.62 2.57 -9.62
C ARG A 113 -15.57 3.64 -8.52
N LYS A 114 -16.17 3.36 -7.36
CA LYS A 114 -16.19 4.28 -6.21
C LYS A 114 -14.80 4.68 -5.77
N VAL A 115 -13.85 3.73 -5.74
CA VAL A 115 -12.47 4.03 -5.35
C VAL A 115 -11.77 4.90 -6.41
N TYR A 116 -11.99 4.65 -7.70
CA TYR A 116 -11.43 5.52 -8.75
C TYR A 116 -12.04 6.93 -8.71
N GLU A 117 -13.35 7.05 -8.50
CA GLU A 117 -14.04 8.33 -8.32
C GLU A 117 -13.49 9.10 -7.12
N GLN A 118 -13.25 8.42 -5.99
CA GLN A 118 -12.59 9.00 -4.82
C GLN A 118 -11.19 9.53 -5.15
N VAL A 119 -10.39 8.79 -5.92
CA VAL A 119 -9.05 9.26 -6.35
C VAL A 119 -9.17 10.48 -7.25
N ILE A 120 -10.14 10.53 -8.16
CA ILE A 120 -10.37 11.68 -9.05
C ILE A 120 -10.82 12.91 -8.27
N GLU A 121 -11.65 12.75 -7.24
CA GLU A 121 -12.08 13.85 -6.37
C GLU A 121 -10.91 14.46 -5.59
N MET A 122 -10.05 13.62 -5.02
CA MET A 122 -8.88 14.07 -4.24
C MET A 122 -7.72 14.54 -5.11
N TYR A 123 -7.53 13.93 -6.28
CA TYR A 123 -6.43 14.18 -7.21
C TYR A 123 -6.94 14.34 -8.64
N PRO A 124 -7.59 15.47 -8.98
CA PRO A 124 -8.23 15.68 -10.28
C PRO A 124 -7.26 15.59 -11.46
N GLU A 125 -6.00 15.96 -11.26
CA GLU A 125 -4.95 15.92 -12.27
C GLU A 125 -4.33 14.54 -12.46
N TYR A 126 -4.71 13.54 -11.63
CA TYR A 126 -4.20 12.19 -11.75
C TYR A 126 -4.92 11.41 -12.86
N ILE A 127 -4.41 11.57 -14.08
CA ILE A 127 -4.94 10.95 -15.31
C ILE A 127 -5.08 9.42 -15.19
N GLY A 128 -4.23 8.78 -14.38
CA GLY A 128 -4.28 7.32 -14.18
C GLY A 128 -5.63 6.82 -13.67
N ALA A 129 -6.27 7.54 -12.75
CA ALA A 129 -7.59 7.16 -12.24
C ALA A 129 -8.69 7.34 -13.28
N GLN A 130 -8.64 8.44 -14.04
CA GLN A 130 -9.58 8.72 -15.13
C GLN A 130 -9.50 7.63 -16.22
N ASN A 131 -8.29 7.27 -16.62
CA ASN A 131 -8.05 6.21 -17.61
C ASN A 131 -8.59 4.85 -17.14
N ASN A 132 -8.32 4.49 -15.89
CA ASN A 132 -8.79 3.22 -15.35
C ASN A 132 -10.31 3.19 -15.19
N LEU A 133 -10.94 4.30 -14.77
CA LEU A 133 -12.40 4.42 -14.69
C LEU A 133 -13.05 4.32 -16.08
N ALA A 134 -12.49 4.99 -17.08
CA ALA A 134 -12.96 4.89 -18.47
C ALA A 134 -12.86 3.45 -19.00
N ALA A 135 -11.74 2.76 -18.74
CA ALA A 135 -11.56 1.36 -19.10
C ALA A 135 -12.57 0.45 -18.40
N LEU A 136 -12.81 0.67 -17.10
CA LEU A 136 -13.80 -0.07 -16.31
C LEU A 136 -15.21 0.06 -16.90
N ASN A 137 -15.61 1.27 -17.26
CA ASN A 137 -16.91 1.57 -17.89
C ASN A 137 -17.06 0.92 -19.27
N ALA A 138 -16.00 0.97 -20.08
CA ALA A 138 -16.00 0.33 -21.40
C ALA A 138 -16.19 -1.19 -21.33
N VAL A 139 -15.60 -1.84 -20.32
CA VAL A 139 -15.79 -3.28 -20.08
C VAL A 139 -17.23 -3.58 -19.63
N ALA A 140 -17.79 -2.77 -18.73
CA ALA A 140 -19.17 -2.94 -18.27
C ALA A 140 -20.19 -2.83 -19.43
N MET A 141 -20.01 -1.86 -20.34
CA MET A 141 -20.88 -1.68 -21.52
C MET A 141 -20.79 -2.81 -22.55
N LYS A 142 -19.66 -3.52 -22.63
CA LYS A 142 -19.54 -4.71 -23.50
C LYS A 142 -20.25 -5.93 -22.92
N GLY A 143 -20.30 -6.04 -21.59
CA GLY A 143 -20.99 -7.13 -20.89
C GLY A 143 -22.52 -7.08 -21.01
N THR A 144 -23.10 -5.91 -21.23
CA THR A 144 -24.56 -5.72 -21.35
C THR A 144 -25.11 -5.90 -22.76
N LYS A 145 -24.25 -5.95 -23.79
CA LYS A 145 -24.63 -6.09 -25.21
C LYS A 145 -24.60 -7.54 -25.71
N LYS A 146 -24.58 -8.53 -24.82
CA LYS A 146 -24.55 -9.96 -25.15
C LYS A 146 -25.77 -10.64 -24.57
#